data_AF-A0A1Q8FJQ7-F1
#
_entry.id   AF-A0A1Q8FJQ7-F1
#
_cell.length_a   1.000
_cell.length_b   1.000
_cell.length_c   1.000
_cell.angle_alpha   90.00
_cell.angle_beta   90.00
_cell.angle_gamma   90.00
#
_symmetry.space_group_name_H-M   'P 1'
#
loop_
_entity.id
_entity.type
_entity.pdbx_description
1 polymer ?
#
loop_
_entity_poly.entity_id
_entity_poly.type
_entity_poly.pdbx_seq_one_letter_code
_entity_poly.pdbx_strand_id
1 'polypeptide(L)'
;MANNKDVEVISAPNMLQIKVGGPISQGDLHMIQKAEEALKDLRTDFGQWLEEEVVKLEAAAKIVREKGLEGSEGEDLFVRAHDLRGLGATYEFPIITRLAKSLTKMIDMPEKRAKAPTALALAHVGAIRAALSQNIRDDNDPVAAALAGELEAQTTAFAEPWKDD
;
A
#
# COMPACT_ATOMS: atom_id res chain seq x y z
N MET A 1 -5.45 -61.90 44.83
CA MET A 1 -4.25 -61.11 44.48
C MET A 1 -3.41 -61.94 43.52
N ALA A 2 -3.42 -61.59 42.23
CA ALA A 2 -2.58 -62.24 41.22
C ALA A 2 -1.53 -61.22 40.78
N ASN A 3 -0.28 -61.52 41.13
CA ASN A 3 0.90 -60.70 40.85
C ASN A 3 1.32 -60.99 39.40
N ASN A 4 0.97 -60.09 38.46
CA ASN A 4 1.44 -60.20 37.08
C ASN A 4 2.82 -59.56 36.97
N LYS A 5 3.82 -60.41 36.78
CA LYS A 5 5.22 -60.02 36.57
C LYS A 5 5.38 -59.40 35.18
N ASP A 6 6.15 -58.31 35.17
CA ASP A 6 6.93 -57.79 34.05
C ASP A 6 6.13 -57.12 32.91
N VAL A 7 5.50 -55.98 33.21
CA VAL A 7 5.23 -54.95 32.17
C VAL A 7 6.36 -53.93 32.23
N GLU A 8 7.29 -54.03 31.29
CA GLU A 8 8.38 -53.05 31.12
C GLU A 8 7.90 -51.95 30.16
N VAL A 9 7.52 -50.79 30.72
CA VAL A 9 7.09 -49.64 29.93
C VAL A 9 8.33 -48.93 29.41
N ILE A 10 8.70 -49.19 28.15
CA ILE A 10 9.76 -48.46 27.45
C ILE A 10 9.18 -47.14 26.96
N SER A 11 9.38 -46.05 27.72
CA SER A 11 9.04 -44.71 27.26
C SER A 11 10.03 -44.26 26.17
N ALA A 12 9.63 -44.39 24.90
CA ALA A 12 10.41 -43.81 23.82
C ALA A 12 10.50 -42.29 23.99
N PRO A 13 11.70 -41.68 23.96
CA PRO A 13 11.85 -40.23 24.10
C PRO A 13 11.08 -39.53 22.97
N ASN A 14 10.23 -38.56 23.33
CA ASN A 14 9.38 -37.84 22.39
C ASN A 14 10.20 -36.86 21.54
N MET A 15 10.80 -37.39 20.47
CA MET A 15 11.64 -36.66 19.51
C MET A 15 10.88 -35.58 18.73
N LEU A 16 9.53 -35.59 18.75
CA LEU A 16 8.72 -34.57 18.09
C LEU A 16 8.86 -33.21 18.80
N GLN A 17 8.98 -33.18 20.13
CA GLN A 17 9.16 -31.93 20.89
C GLN A 17 10.47 -31.20 20.53
N ILE A 18 11.50 -31.96 20.17
CA ILE A 18 12.80 -31.41 19.75
C ILE A 18 12.69 -30.73 18.38
N LYS A 19 11.84 -31.26 17.48
CA LYS A 19 11.63 -30.70 16.13
C LYS A 19 10.64 -29.53 16.10
N VAL A 20 9.68 -29.49 17.03
CA VAL A 20 8.65 -28.45 17.12
C VAL A 20 9.20 -27.17 17.79
N GLY A 21 10.38 -27.24 18.40
CA GLY A 21 10.91 -26.16 19.23
C GLY A 21 10.27 -26.20 20.63
N GLY A 22 11.08 -25.93 21.65
CA GLY A 22 10.61 -25.88 23.03
C GLY A 22 9.67 -24.70 23.29
N PRO A 23 9.08 -24.62 24.50
CA PRO A 23 8.34 -23.43 24.93
C PRO A 23 9.18 -22.17 24.74
N ILE A 24 8.56 -21.10 24.23
CA ILE A 24 9.21 -19.81 23.99
C ILE A 24 9.96 -19.40 25.27
N SER A 25 11.29 -19.26 25.17
CA SER A 25 12.12 -18.86 26.30
C SER A 25 12.00 -17.35 26.54
N GLN A 26 12.39 -16.89 27.74
CA GLN A 26 12.46 -15.45 28.02
C GLN A 26 13.46 -14.72 27.09
N GLY A 27 14.49 -15.43 26.60
CA GLY A 27 15.41 -14.92 25.58
C GLY A 27 14.73 -14.74 24.22
N ASP A 28 13.88 -15.68 23.82
CA ASP A 28 13.09 -15.58 22.59
C ASP A 28 12.09 -14.43 22.64
N LEU A 29 11.46 -14.19 23.80
CA LEU A 29 10.57 -13.04 24.02
C LEU A 29 11.31 -11.71 23.86
N HIS A 30 12.53 -11.57 24.41
CA HIS A 30 13.34 -10.36 24.20
C HIS A 30 13.74 -10.16 22.73
N MET A 31 14.03 -11.24 22.00
CA MET A 31 14.35 -11.15 20.57
C MET A 31 13.13 -10.77 19.72
N ILE A 32 11.95 -11.29 20.06
CA ILE A 32 10.68 -10.89 19.45
C ILE A 32 10.40 -9.41 19.72
N GLN A 33 10.51 -8.97 20.97
CA GLN A 33 10.31 -7.56 21.34
C GLN A 33 11.27 -6.63 20.58
N LYS A 34 12.55 -6.99 20.49
CA LYS A 34 13.54 -6.22 19.72
C LYS A 34 13.20 -6.18 18.23
N ALA A 35 12.67 -7.26 17.67
CA ALA A 35 12.21 -7.29 16.29
C ALA A 35 10.97 -6.41 16.06
N GLU A 36 10.01 -6.43 16.99
CA GLU A 36 8.83 -5.56 16.96
C GLU A 36 9.19 -4.08 17.09
N GLU A 37 10.15 -3.75 17.94
CA GLU A 37 10.65 -2.38 18.12
C GLU A 37 11.36 -1.88 16.85
N ALA A 38 12.24 -2.69 16.25
CA ALA A 38 12.87 -2.35 14.98
C ALA A 38 11.85 -2.20 13.82
N LEU A 39 10.80 -3.02 13.80
CA LEU A 39 9.69 -2.87 12.85
C LEU A 39 8.91 -1.58 13.07
N LYS A 40 8.75 -1.14 14.33
CA LYS A 40 8.04 0.10 14.67
C LYS A 40 8.83 1.34 14.23
N ASP A 41 10.15 1.33 14.42
CA ASP A 41 11.02 2.41 13.95
C ASP A 41 10.97 2.52 12.41
N LEU A 42 11.06 1.37 11.71
CA LEU A 42 10.95 1.32 10.25
C LEU A 42 9.61 1.85 9.73
N ARG A 43 8.49 1.58 10.43
CA ARG A 43 7.17 2.12 10.09
C ARG A 43 7.11 3.66 10.19
N THR A 44 7.88 4.24 11.10
CA THR A 44 7.95 5.70 11.24
C THR A 44 8.68 6.30 10.04
N ASP A 45 9.77 5.67 9.60
CA ASP A 45 10.50 6.06 8.39
C ASP A 45 9.63 5.95 7.13
N PHE A 46 8.78 4.92 7.03
CA PHE A 46 7.83 4.78 5.92
C PHE A 46 6.87 5.97 5.80
N GLY A 47 6.40 6.51 6.93
CA GLY A 47 5.53 7.68 6.94
C GLY A 47 6.23 8.91 6.39
N GLN A 48 7.48 9.14 6.78
CA GLN A 48 8.27 10.25 6.25
C GLN A 48 8.55 10.07 4.75
N TRP A 49 8.99 8.89 4.32
CA TRP A 49 9.28 8.64 2.90
C TRP A 49 8.04 8.78 2.03
N LEU A 50 6.89 8.30 2.50
CA LEU A 50 5.62 8.48 1.79
C LEU A 50 5.23 9.96 1.69
N GLU A 51 5.41 10.74 2.76
CA GLU A 51 5.17 12.19 2.74
C GLU A 51 6.07 12.88 1.71
N GLU A 52 7.35 12.55 1.64
CA GLU A 52 8.27 13.08 0.64
C GLU A 52 7.80 12.78 -0.80
N GLU A 53 7.30 11.57 -1.07
CA GLU A 53 6.76 11.21 -2.37
C GLU A 53 5.45 11.94 -2.70
N VAL A 54 4.55 12.12 -1.72
CA VAL A 54 3.31 12.88 -1.93
C VAL A 54 3.61 14.38 -2.15
N VAL A 55 4.61 14.95 -1.47
CA VAL A 55 5.06 16.34 -1.74
C VAL A 55 5.54 16.50 -3.18
N LYS A 56 6.27 15.53 -3.73
CA LYS A 56 6.71 15.55 -5.13
C LYS A 56 5.51 15.45 -6.08
N LEU A 57 4.54 14.59 -5.79
CA LEU A 57 3.29 14.48 -6.55
C LEU A 57 2.53 15.83 -6.58
N GLU A 58 2.41 16.50 -5.43
CA GLU A 58 1.74 17.80 -5.35
C GLU A 58 2.47 18.90 -6.11
N ALA A 59 3.80 18.88 -6.11
CA ALA A 59 4.60 19.82 -6.89
C ALA A 59 4.32 19.67 -8.40
N ALA A 60 4.32 18.42 -8.90
CA ALA A 60 3.94 18.14 -10.30
C ALA A 60 2.49 18.57 -10.59
N ALA A 61 1.57 18.32 -9.65
CA ALA A 61 0.17 18.71 -9.79
C ALA A 61 -0.04 20.24 -9.87
N LYS A 62 0.77 21.03 -9.14
CA LYS A 62 0.74 22.50 -9.26
C LYS A 62 1.13 22.95 -10.66
N ILE A 63 2.17 22.34 -11.24
CA ILE A 63 2.62 22.65 -12.60
C ILE A 63 1.54 22.26 -13.62
N VAL A 64 0.96 21.07 -13.49
CA VAL A 64 -0.14 20.59 -14.34
C VAL A 64 -1.38 21.48 -14.25
N ARG A 65 -1.66 22.08 -13.08
CA ARG A 65 -2.78 23.03 -12.94
C ARG A 65 -2.60 24.27 -13.84
N GLU A 66 -1.37 24.71 -14.02
CA GLU A 66 -1.05 25.92 -14.81
C GLU A 66 -0.88 25.60 -16.30
N LYS A 67 -0.27 24.47 -16.62
CA LYS A 67 0.17 24.13 -17.98
C LYS A 67 -0.66 23.06 -18.68
N GLY A 68 -1.46 22.30 -17.93
CA GLY A 68 -2.22 21.16 -18.42
C GLY A 68 -1.47 19.83 -18.32
N LEU A 69 -2.13 18.77 -18.77
CA LEU A 69 -1.62 17.40 -18.76
C LEU A 69 -0.87 17.01 -20.05
N GLU A 70 -1.00 17.80 -21.11
CA GLU A 70 -0.32 17.52 -22.37
C GLU A 70 1.18 17.82 -22.25
N GLY A 71 2.02 16.94 -22.80
CA GLY A 71 3.47 17.13 -22.81
C GLY A 71 4.21 16.60 -21.57
N SER A 72 5.36 17.22 -21.29
CA SER A 72 6.30 16.78 -20.24
C SER A 72 5.76 16.91 -18.82
N GLU A 73 4.88 17.87 -18.59
CA GLU A 73 4.29 18.19 -17.29
C GLU A 73 3.35 17.08 -16.82
N GLY A 74 2.50 16.57 -17.70
CA GLY A 74 1.66 15.41 -17.39
C GLY A 74 2.43 14.10 -17.32
N GLU A 75 3.53 13.96 -18.06
CA GLU A 75 4.44 12.82 -17.93
C GLU A 75 5.11 12.80 -16.56
N ASP A 76 5.60 13.95 -16.05
CA ASP A 76 6.16 14.00 -14.70
C ASP A 76 5.11 13.65 -13.64
N LEU A 77 3.87 14.18 -13.76
CA LEU A 77 2.78 13.79 -12.87
C LEU A 77 2.50 12.28 -12.94
N PHE A 78 2.52 11.68 -14.14
CA PHE A 78 2.36 10.24 -14.32
C PHE A 78 3.46 9.45 -13.59
N VAL A 79 4.74 9.85 -13.74
CA VAL A 79 5.86 9.18 -13.07
C VAL A 79 5.69 9.23 -11.55
N ARG A 80 5.37 10.40 -10.98
CA ARG A 80 5.13 10.54 -9.53
C ARG A 80 3.99 9.65 -9.04
N ALA A 81 2.88 9.60 -9.80
CA ALA A 81 1.75 8.74 -9.46
C ALA A 81 2.10 7.25 -9.60
N HIS A 82 2.92 6.89 -10.59
CA HIS A 82 3.36 5.51 -10.81
C HIS A 82 4.22 4.99 -9.66
N ASP A 83 5.13 5.82 -9.14
CA ASP A 83 5.94 5.47 -7.97
C ASP A 83 5.04 5.19 -6.74
N LEU A 84 4.09 6.09 -6.46
CA LEU A 84 3.14 5.95 -5.35
C LEU A 84 2.23 4.72 -5.47
N ARG A 85 1.88 4.30 -6.70
CA ARG A 85 1.16 3.04 -6.92
C ARG A 85 1.94 1.85 -6.36
N GLY A 86 3.27 1.82 -6.53
CA GLY A 86 4.13 0.75 -6.03
C GLY A 86 4.47 0.88 -4.54
N LEU A 87 4.52 2.11 -4.01
CA LEU A 87 4.96 2.38 -2.64
C LEU A 87 3.84 2.36 -1.60
N GLY A 88 2.62 2.77 -1.94
CA GLY A 88 1.53 2.96 -0.96
C GLY A 88 1.28 1.74 -0.08
N ALA A 89 1.05 0.56 -0.69
CA ALA A 89 0.84 -0.69 0.04
C ALA A 89 2.07 -1.12 0.88
N THR A 90 3.28 -0.90 0.36
CA THR A 90 4.54 -1.19 1.08
C THR A 90 4.66 -0.35 2.35
N TYR A 91 4.17 0.88 2.32
CA TYR A 91 4.16 1.81 3.45
C TYR A 91 2.87 1.75 4.28
N GLU A 92 2.06 0.70 4.12
CA GLU A 92 0.81 0.47 4.88
C GLU A 92 -0.36 1.43 4.55
N PHE A 93 -0.35 2.03 3.35
CA PHE A 93 -1.43 2.84 2.79
C PHE A 93 -1.97 2.24 1.48
N PRO A 94 -2.63 1.08 1.49
CA PRO A 94 -3.25 0.49 0.30
C PRO A 94 -4.24 1.43 -0.41
N ILE A 95 -4.91 2.34 0.31
CA ILE A 95 -5.80 3.34 -0.31
C ILE A 95 -5.03 4.29 -1.26
N ILE A 96 -3.78 4.65 -0.92
CA ILE A 96 -2.95 5.49 -1.77
C ILE A 96 -2.54 4.73 -3.02
N THR A 97 -2.18 3.44 -2.89
CA THR A 97 -1.93 2.57 -4.05
C THR A 97 -3.14 2.51 -4.98
N ARG A 98 -4.34 2.36 -4.42
CA ARG A 98 -5.60 2.32 -5.18
C ARG A 98 -5.84 3.61 -5.97
N LEU A 99 -5.77 4.76 -5.30
CA LEU A 99 -5.94 6.08 -5.92
C LEU A 99 -4.88 6.36 -6.98
N ALA A 100 -3.61 6.06 -6.69
CA ALA A 100 -2.50 6.24 -7.63
C ALA A 100 -2.62 5.32 -8.85
N LYS A 101 -3.10 4.09 -8.68
CA LYS A 101 -3.42 3.17 -9.78
C LYS A 101 -4.52 3.72 -10.69
N SER A 102 -5.58 4.30 -10.11
CA SER A 102 -6.64 4.95 -10.89
C SER A 102 -6.08 6.13 -11.69
N LEU A 103 -5.33 7.03 -11.03
CA LEU A 103 -4.71 8.17 -11.69
C LEU A 103 -3.81 7.72 -12.86
N THR A 104 -2.88 6.79 -12.61
CA THR A 104 -1.95 6.31 -13.64
C THR A 104 -2.67 5.70 -14.84
N LYS A 105 -3.72 4.90 -14.65
CA LYS A 105 -4.53 4.36 -15.76
C LYS A 105 -5.14 5.46 -16.65
N MET A 106 -5.44 6.61 -16.07
CA MET A 106 -6.02 7.76 -16.79
C MET A 106 -4.98 8.52 -17.62
N ILE A 107 -3.71 8.55 -17.19
CA ILE A 107 -2.67 9.41 -17.77
C ILE A 107 -1.42 8.65 -18.24
N ASP A 108 -1.52 7.33 -18.45
CA ASP A 108 -0.42 6.43 -18.84
C ASP A 108 0.04 6.60 -20.29
N MET A 109 -0.79 7.18 -21.16
CA MET A 109 -0.48 7.40 -22.58
C MET A 109 -0.52 8.89 -22.94
N PRO A 110 0.36 9.38 -23.84
CA PRO A 110 0.30 10.75 -24.33
C PRO A 110 -1.08 11.15 -24.89
N GLU A 111 -1.73 10.26 -25.64
CA GLU A 111 -3.03 10.51 -26.26
C GLU A 111 -4.15 10.61 -25.23
N LYS A 112 -4.06 9.85 -24.14
CA LYS A 112 -4.97 9.97 -23.00
C LYS A 112 -4.71 11.28 -22.25
N ARG A 113 -3.46 11.63 -21.97
CA ARG A 113 -3.11 12.88 -21.29
C ARG A 113 -3.60 14.12 -22.01
N ALA A 114 -3.55 14.13 -23.34
CA ALA A 114 -4.07 15.24 -24.14
C ALA A 114 -5.60 15.42 -24.02
N LYS A 115 -6.35 14.38 -23.62
CA LYS A 115 -7.82 14.39 -23.50
C LYS A 115 -8.32 14.29 -22.05
N ALA A 116 -7.46 13.93 -21.11
CA ALA A 116 -7.82 13.69 -19.73
C ALA A 116 -8.30 14.98 -19.05
N PRO A 117 -9.41 14.94 -18.28
CA PRO A 117 -9.84 16.11 -17.52
C PRO A 117 -8.81 16.44 -16.43
N THR A 118 -8.15 17.59 -16.54
CA THR A 118 -7.17 18.06 -15.53
C THR A 118 -7.77 18.10 -14.13
N ALA A 119 -9.04 18.51 -14.01
CA ALA A 119 -9.73 18.53 -12.71
C ALA A 119 -9.81 17.14 -12.06
N LEU A 120 -10.04 16.09 -12.85
CA LEU A 120 -10.10 14.72 -12.35
C LEU A 120 -8.72 14.23 -11.92
N ALA A 121 -7.66 14.58 -12.66
CA ALA A 121 -6.28 14.24 -12.26
C ALA A 121 -5.91 14.91 -10.93
N LEU A 122 -6.22 16.20 -10.79
CA LEU A 122 -5.97 16.96 -9.56
C LEU A 122 -6.83 16.45 -8.39
N ALA A 123 -8.04 15.95 -8.63
CA ALA A 123 -8.87 15.33 -7.61
C ALA A 123 -8.22 14.06 -7.03
N HIS A 124 -7.59 13.23 -7.87
CA HIS A 124 -6.83 12.07 -7.38
C HIS A 124 -5.65 12.49 -6.50
N VAL A 125 -4.90 13.53 -6.90
CA VAL A 125 -3.78 14.06 -6.09
C VAL A 125 -4.29 14.58 -4.74
N GLY A 126 -5.41 15.31 -4.75
CA GLY A 126 -6.06 15.79 -3.53
C GLY A 126 -6.51 14.65 -2.62
N ALA A 127 -7.10 13.58 -3.19
CA ALA A 127 -7.50 12.40 -2.44
C ALA A 127 -6.31 11.67 -1.81
N ILE A 128 -5.18 11.53 -2.53
CA ILE A 128 -3.95 10.94 -2.01
C ILE A 128 -3.39 11.77 -0.84
N ARG A 129 -3.30 13.10 -1.01
CA ARG A 129 -2.87 14.01 0.05
C ARG A 129 -3.79 13.92 1.28
N ALA A 130 -5.10 13.88 1.05
CA ALA A 130 -6.09 13.80 2.12
C ALA A 130 -6.02 12.47 2.88
N ALA A 131 -5.80 11.36 2.19
CA ALA A 131 -5.62 10.05 2.81
C ALA A 131 -4.38 10.04 3.73
N LEU A 132 -3.25 10.60 3.24
CA LEU A 132 -2.04 10.69 4.04
C LEU A 132 -2.20 11.61 5.26
N SER A 133 -2.74 12.81 5.07
CA SER A 133 -2.87 13.80 6.16
C SER A 133 -3.87 13.40 7.24
N GLN A 134 -4.88 12.61 6.88
CA GLN A 134 -5.87 12.06 7.81
C GLN A 134 -5.48 10.65 8.31
N ASN A 135 -4.31 10.14 7.91
CA ASN A 135 -3.84 8.78 8.23
C ASN A 135 -4.89 7.69 7.89
N ILE A 136 -5.60 7.88 6.78
CA ILE A 136 -6.53 6.89 6.23
C ILE A 136 -5.70 5.89 5.44
N ARG A 137 -5.68 4.64 5.90
CA ARG A 137 -4.80 3.60 5.35
C ARG A 137 -5.47 2.74 4.30
N ASP A 138 -6.73 2.39 4.52
CA ASP A 138 -7.46 1.39 3.74
C ASP A 138 -8.92 1.78 3.53
N ASP A 139 -9.69 0.88 2.93
CA ASP A 139 -11.11 1.08 2.59
C ASP A 139 -12.05 0.98 3.81
N ASN A 140 -11.56 0.88 5.05
CA ASN A 140 -12.42 0.87 6.24
C ASN A 140 -13.03 2.25 6.52
N ASP A 141 -12.45 3.33 5.99
CA ASP A 141 -13.08 4.64 5.98
C ASP A 141 -14.12 4.70 4.84
N PRO A 142 -15.43 4.78 5.14
CA PRO A 142 -16.47 4.70 4.12
C PRO A 142 -16.46 5.92 3.17
N VAL A 143 -15.98 7.08 3.64
CA VAL A 143 -15.90 8.29 2.81
C VAL A 143 -14.75 8.15 1.82
N ALA A 144 -13.58 7.69 2.29
CA ALA A 144 -12.43 7.46 1.41
C ALA A 144 -12.72 6.35 0.39
N ALA A 145 -13.35 5.26 0.82
CA ALA A 145 -13.72 4.15 -0.07
C ALA A 145 -14.71 4.60 -1.16
N ALA A 146 -15.71 5.41 -0.81
CA ALA A 146 -16.67 5.97 -1.75
C ALA A 146 -16.00 6.95 -2.73
N LEU A 147 -15.14 7.84 -2.23
CA LEU A 147 -14.38 8.76 -3.07
C LEU A 147 -13.47 8.01 -4.06
N ALA A 148 -12.73 7.02 -3.60
CA ALA A 148 -11.88 6.19 -4.46
C ALA A 148 -12.70 5.47 -5.53
N GLY A 149 -13.87 4.91 -5.16
CA GLY A 149 -14.78 4.25 -6.11
C GLY A 149 -15.33 5.21 -7.17
N GLU A 150 -15.71 6.42 -6.79
CA GLU A 150 -16.20 7.43 -7.72
C GLU A 150 -15.10 7.88 -8.70
N LEU A 151 -13.90 8.16 -8.19
CA LEU A 151 -12.76 8.52 -9.04
C LEU A 151 -12.41 7.41 -10.04
N GLU A 152 -12.43 6.15 -9.60
CA GLU A 152 -12.22 4.98 -10.47
C GLU A 152 -13.30 4.81 -11.54
N ALA A 153 -14.56 5.08 -11.18
CA ALA A 153 -15.67 5.06 -12.12
C ALA A 153 -15.50 6.12 -13.20
N GLN A 154 -15.17 7.35 -12.83
CA GLN A 154 -14.91 8.44 -13.79
C GLN A 154 -13.68 8.15 -14.66
N THR A 155 -12.60 7.63 -14.07
CA THR A 155 -11.42 7.20 -14.83
C THR A 155 -11.76 6.09 -15.81
N THR A 156 -12.62 5.14 -15.43
CA THR A 156 -13.04 4.04 -16.31
C THR A 156 -13.92 4.53 -17.45
N ALA A 157 -14.86 5.44 -17.18
CA ALA A 157 -15.67 6.08 -18.20
C ALA A 157 -14.81 6.89 -19.18
N PHE A 158 -13.83 7.64 -18.67
CA PHE A 158 -12.85 8.32 -19.51
C PHE A 158 -12.06 7.33 -20.35
N ALA A 159 -11.52 6.25 -19.76
CA ALA A 159 -10.64 5.31 -20.44
C ALA A 159 -11.37 4.34 -21.39
N GLU A 160 -12.70 4.39 -21.49
CA GLU A 160 -13.51 3.47 -22.29
C GLU A 160 -13.06 3.40 -23.78
N PRO A 161 -12.74 4.52 -24.46
CA PRO A 161 -12.24 4.49 -25.85
C PRO A 161 -10.86 3.85 -26.03
N TRP A 162 -10.16 3.52 -24.95
CA TRP A 162 -8.80 2.96 -24.94
C TRP A 162 -8.74 1.54 -24.37
N LYS A 163 -9.88 0.84 -24.31
CA LYS A 163 -9.86 -0.60 -24.05
C LYS A 163 -9.40 -1.31 -25.32
N ASP A 164 -8.29 -2.03 -25.25
CA ASP A 164 -8.00 -3.08 -26.22
C ASP A 164 -9.06 -4.18 -26.06
N ASP A 165 -9.64 -4.65 -27.17
CA ASP A 165 -10.59 -5.77 -27.23
C ASP A 165 -10.00 -7.06 -26.63
#